data_AF-A0AAU9ANY5-F1
#
_entry.id   AF-A0AAU9ANY5-F1
#
_cell.length_a   1.000
_cell.length_b   1.000
_cell.length_c   1.000
_cell.angle_alpha   90.00
_cell.angle_beta   90.00
_cell.angle_gamma   90.00
#
_symmetry.space_group_name_H-M   'P 1'
#
loop_
_entity.id
_entity.type
_entity.pdbx_description
1 polymer ?
#
loop_
_entity_poly.entity_id
_entity_poly.type
_entity_poly.pdbx_seq_one_letter_code
_entity_poly.pdbx_strand_id
1 'polypeptide(L)'
;MLRFAKCEAAGAAVIVLDYYDGPLKGFAQAAFGADCCYFEIVAWSRWDDRRLFSVVPIESDEFARIADALAIARGGGSPVRGLSRWRFADRATAVAMDALLRRCAEQARSPAFVCLTTGAVVDSAIRMDTDEAMRRRIGEALSSGRISDLRDWRDVVSPPGAR
;
A
#
# COMPACT_ATOMS: atom_id res chain seq x y z
N MET A 1 7.48 -24.73 -26.32
CA MET A 1 8.64 -23.98 -25.78
C MET A 1 8.18 -22.53 -25.58
N LEU A 2 7.58 -22.22 -24.43
CA LEU A 2 7.11 -20.88 -24.11
C LEU A 2 8.30 -20.03 -23.66
N ARG A 3 8.58 -18.97 -24.42
CA ARG A 3 9.55 -17.94 -24.06
C ARG A 3 8.95 -17.13 -22.92
N PHE A 4 9.54 -17.24 -21.74
CA PHE A 4 9.32 -16.30 -20.65
C PHE A 4 9.83 -14.93 -21.12
N ALA A 5 8.92 -13.99 -21.33
CA ALA A 5 9.29 -12.59 -21.43
C ALA A 5 9.80 -12.17 -20.05
N LYS A 6 11.11 -12.04 -19.94
CA LYS A 6 11.79 -11.33 -18.87
C LYS A 6 11.27 -9.89 -18.89
N CYS A 7 10.26 -9.58 -18.09
CA CYS A 7 9.91 -8.20 -17.79
C CYS A 7 11.04 -7.71 -16.87
N GLU A 8 12.04 -7.04 -17.44
CA GLU A 8 13.07 -6.37 -16.68
C GLU A 8 12.39 -5.31 -15.83
N ALA A 9 12.22 -5.60 -14.54
CA ALA A 9 11.63 -4.69 -13.59
C ALA A 9 12.49 -3.42 -13.52
N ALA A 10 11.98 -2.32 -14.09
CA ALA A 10 12.19 -1.01 -13.50
C ALA A 10 11.69 -1.14 -12.05
N GLY A 11 12.62 -1.41 -11.12
CA GLY A 11 12.27 -1.95 -9.81
C GLY A 11 11.24 -1.07 -9.09
N ALA A 12 10.19 -1.71 -8.57
CA ALA A 12 9.09 -1.06 -7.86
C ALA A 12 9.58 0.09 -6.96
N ALA A 13 8.96 1.25 -7.10
CA ALA A 13 9.27 2.42 -6.30
C ALA A 13 8.26 2.51 -5.16
N VAL A 14 8.75 2.69 -3.92
CA VAL A 14 7.89 2.73 -2.74
C VAL A 14 8.25 3.93 -1.87
N ILE A 15 7.25 4.76 -1.60
CA ILE A 15 7.30 5.88 -0.66
C ILE A 15 6.61 5.41 0.62
N VAL A 16 7.39 5.08 1.65
CA VAL A 16 6.86 4.57 2.91
C VAL A 16 6.59 5.75 3.85
N LEU A 17 5.39 5.84 4.41
CA LEU A 17 4.99 6.90 5.36
C LEU A 17 5.01 6.42 6.80
N ASP A 18 4.91 5.11 7.02
CA ASP A 18 4.96 4.50 8.33
C ASP A 18 5.55 3.10 8.25
N TYR A 19 6.34 2.74 9.26
CA TYR A 19 7.17 1.55 9.26
C TYR A 19 7.25 0.95 10.66
N TYR A 20 6.87 -0.32 10.76
CA TYR A 20 7.10 -1.14 11.93
C TYR A 20 7.35 -2.58 11.46
N ASP A 21 8.59 -3.02 11.63
CA ASP A 21 9.06 -4.32 11.14
C ASP A 21 8.79 -4.54 9.62
N GLY A 22 8.56 -3.45 8.87
CA GLY A 22 8.14 -3.45 7.47
C GLY A 22 7.19 -2.28 7.15
N PRO A 23 6.89 -2.01 5.87
CA PRO A 23 5.99 -0.92 5.48
C PRO A 23 4.58 -1.13 6.01
N LEU A 24 4.01 -0.10 6.65
CA LEU A 24 2.64 -0.12 7.15
C LEU A 24 1.68 0.68 6.27
N LYS A 25 2.14 1.82 5.74
CA LYS A 25 1.36 2.61 4.78
C LYS A 25 2.25 3.44 3.87
N GLY A 26 1.72 3.81 2.72
CA GLY A 26 2.38 4.72 1.81
C GLY A 26 1.91 4.58 0.38
N PHE A 27 2.79 4.93 -0.55
CA PHE A 27 2.52 4.87 -1.98
C PHE A 27 3.51 3.94 -2.65
N ALA A 28 3.05 3.20 -3.66
CA ALA A 28 3.91 2.32 -4.44
C ALA A 28 3.58 2.39 -5.93
N GLN A 29 4.60 2.14 -6.73
CA GLN A 29 4.52 1.95 -8.17
C GLN A 29 4.94 0.52 -8.51
N ALA A 30 4.18 -0.13 -9.39
CA ALA A 30 4.33 -1.51 -9.83
C ALA A 30 4.39 -2.51 -8.66
N ALA A 31 3.49 -2.35 -7.67
CA ALA A 31 3.44 -3.15 -6.45
C ALA A 31 2.00 -3.46 -6.04
N PHE A 32 1.81 -4.40 -5.11
CA PHE A 32 0.48 -4.78 -4.58
C PHE A 32 -0.56 -5.14 -5.66
N GLY A 33 -0.13 -5.58 -6.84
CA GLY A 33 -1.01 -5.90 -7.96
C GLY A 33 -1.68 -4.67 -8.62
N ALA A 34 -1.07 -3.49 -8.50
CA ALA A 34 -1.51 -2.24 -9.13
C ALA A 34 -0.33 -1.50 -9.79
N ASP A 35 -0.63 -0.64 -10.78
CA ASP A 35 0.39 0.19 -11.43
C ASP A 35 0.88 1.30 -10.49
N CYS A 36 -0.03 2.10 -9.93
CA CYS A 36 0.26 3.02 -8.85
C CYS A 36 -0.82 2.89 -7.78
N CYS A 37 -0.45 2.89 -6.51
CA CYS A 37 -1.40 2.75 -5.42
C CYS A 37 -0.97 3.45 -4.13
N TYR A 38 -1.98 3.83 -3.34
CA TYR A 38 -1.85 3.93 -1.89
C TYR A 38 -2.09 2.56 -1.25
N PHE A 39 -1.34 2.25 -0.21
CA PHE A 39 -1.51 1.04 0.59
C PHE A 39 -1.56 1.38 2.08
N GLU A 40 -2.35 0.62 2.83
CA GLU A 40 -2.42 0.70 4.29
C GLU A 40 -2.67 -0.68 4.90
N ILE A 41 -1.90 -1.02 5.93
CA ILE A 41 -1.94 -2.33 6.56
C ILE A 41 -3.24 -2.49 7.36
N VAL A 42 -3.91 -3.61 7.15
CA VAL A 42 -5.13 -4.00 7.86
C VAL A 42 -4.76 -4.98 8.98
N ALA A 43 -3.97 -5.99 8.64
CA ALA A 43 -3.59 -7.05 9.57
C ALA A 43 -2.20 -7.62 9.27
N TRP A 44 -1.55 -8.14 10.31
CA TRP A 44 -0.23 -8.74 10.22
C TRP A 44 -0.13 -9.96 11.14
N SER A 45 0.57 -11.00 10.69
CA SER A 45 0.97 -12.11 11.54
C SER A 45 2.49 -12.07 11.75
N ARG A 46 2.89 -11.87 13.00
CA ARG A 46 4.30 -11.91 13.42
C ARG A 46 4.95 -13.29 13.27
N TRP A 47 4.17 -14.36 13.05
CA TRP A 47 4.66 -15.74 13.06
C TRP A 47 5.13 -16.22 11.68
N ASP A 48 4.45 -15.79 10.62
CA ASP A 48 4.72 -16.14 9.22
C ASP A 48 5.02 -14.90 8.35
N ASP A 49 5.13 -13.74 8.99
CA ASP A 49 5.37 -12.40 8.42
C ASP A 49 4.44 -12.04 7.25
N ARG A 50 3.23 -12.62 7.21
CA ARG A 50 2.23 -12.27 6.20
C ARG A 50 1.50 -10.99 6.59
N ARG A 51 1.27 -10.13 5.61
CA ARG A 51 0.61 -8.83 5.80
C ARG A 51 -0.52 -8.67 4.81
N LEU A 52 -1.67 -8.27 5.33
CA LEU A 52 -2.85 -7.92 4.56
C LEU A 52 -2.93 -6.40 4.45
N PHE A 53 -2.97 -5.91 3.22
CA PHE A 53 -3.05 -4.50 2.90
C PHE A 53 -4.38 -4.17 2.21
N SER A 54 -4.97 -3.06 2.63
CA SER A 54 -5.94 -2.32 1.83
C SER A 54 -5.18 -1.56 0.75
N VAL A 55 -5.67 -1.64 -0.50
CA VAL A 55 -5.00 -1.05 -1.65
C VAL A 55 -5.97 -0.17 -2.42
N VAL A 56 -5.56 1.06 -2.70
CA VAL A 56 -6.33 2.06 -3.43
C VAL A 56 -5.50 2.47 -4.66
N PRO A 57 -5.95 2.13 -5.88
CA PRO A 57 -5.30 2.62 -7.09
C PRO A 57 -5.29 4.14 -7.12
N ILE A 58 -4.18 4.70 -7.59
CA ILE A 58 -4.04 6.13 -7.87
C ILE A 58 -3.51 6.29 -9.29
N GLU A 59 -3.68 7.48 -9.86
CA GLU A 59 -3.13 7.79 -11.17
C GLU A 59 -1.61 7.87 -11.11
N SER A 60 -0.92 7.45 -12.18
CA SER A 60 0.54 7.46 -12.24
C SER A 60 1.10 8.89 -12.12
N ASP A 61 0.36 9.89 -12.62
CA ASP A 61 0.66 11.32 -12.44
C ASP A 61 0.61 11.77 -10.98
N GLU A 62 -0.30 11.19 -10.17
CA GLU A 62 -0.37 11.50 -8.73
C GLU A 62 0.86 10.96 -8.01
N PHE A 63 1.29 9.73 -8.34
CA PHE A 63 2.51 9.15 -7.79
C PHE A 63 3.76 9.98 -8.14
N ALA A 64 3.90 10.36 -9.42
CA ALA A 64 5.01 11.19 -9.88
C ALA A 64 5.06 12.53 -9.15
N ARG A 65 3.90 13.20 -8.99
CA ARG A 65 3.80 14.46 -8.23
C ARG A 65 4.24 14.33 -6.79
N ILE A 66 3.87 13.22 -6.11
CA ILE A 66 4.33 12.97 -4.73
C ILE A 66 5.86 12.80 -4.70
N ALA A 67 6.40 11.97 -5.59
CA ALA A 67 7.83 11.70 -5.66
C ALA A 67 8.64 12.97 -5.90
N ASP A 68 8.21 13.80 -6.86
CA ASP A 68 8.84 15.08 -7.19
C ASP A 68 8.76 16.07 -6.03
N ALA A 69 7.59 16.21 -5.40
CA ALA A 69 7.39 17.10 -4.27
C ALA A 69 8.29 16.74 -3.08
N LEU A 70 8.46 15.43 -2.81
CA LEU A 70 9.38 14.95 -1.77
C LEU A 70 10.85 15.11 -2.17
N ALA A 71 11.20 14.94 -3.45
CA ALA A 71 12.56 15.15 -3.95
C ALA A 71 12.97 16.63 -3.84
N ILE A 72 12.08 17.56 -4.21
CA ILE A 72 12.28 19.01 -4.07
C ILE A 72 12.49 19.36 -2.59
N ALA A 73 11.66 18.84 -1.69
CA ALA A 73 11.79 19.08 -0.25
C ALA A 73 13.12 18.56 0.35
N ARG A 74 13.76 17.58 -0.30
CA ARG A 74 15.08 17.05 0.05
C ARG A 74 16.26 17.76 -0.65
N GLY A 75 15.99 18.72 -1.54
CA GLY A 75 17.03 19.43 -2.29
C GLY A 75 17.39 18.82 -3.65
N GLY A 76 16.45 18.13 -4.32
CA GLY A 76 16.60 17.69 -5.72
C GLY A 76 17.26 16.32 -5.94
N GLY A 77 17.16 15.42 -4.96
CA GLY A 77 17.76 14.07 -5.02
C GLY A 77 16.96 13.02 -5.81
N SER A 78 17.58 11.84 -5.97
CA SER A 78 17.07 10.62 -6.61
C SER A 78 15.65 10.18 -6.17
N PRO A 79 14.97 9.24 -6.88
CA PRO A 79 13.63 8.78 -6.56
C PRO A 79 13.51 8.37 -5.10
N VAL A 80 12.45 8.85 -4.44
CA VAL A 80 12.21 8.58 -3.03
C VAL A 80 11.86 7.12 -2.84
N ARG A 81 12.82 6.33 -2.35
CA ARG A 81 12.61 4.94 -1.91
C ARG A 81 12.75 4.85 -0.40
N GLY A 82 11.79 4.17 0.24
CA GLY A 82 11.80 3.88 1.67
C GLY A 82 11.10 4.94 2.54
N LEU A 83 11.40 4.90 3.84
CA LEU A 83 10.75 5.75 4.83
C LEU A 83 10.96 7.23 4.52
N SER A 84 9.86 7.96 4.43
CA SER A 84 9.83 9.32 3.93
C SER A 84 9.21 10.24 4.96
N ARG A 85 9.92 11.34 5.25
CA ARG A 85 9.34 12.45 6.00
C ARG A 85 8.26 13.07 5.12
N TRP A 86 7.00 12.95 5.54
CA TRP A 86 5.86 13.58 4.87
C TRP A 86 5.85 15.09 5.11
N ARG A 87 6.76 15.79 4.44
CA ARG A 87 6.98 17.23 4.57
C ARG A 87 7.42 17.79 3.23
N PHE A 88 6.88 18.96 2.89
CA PHE A 88 7.05 19.59 1.59
C PHE A 88 7.69 20.97 1.69
N ALA A 89 8.25 21.46 0.58
CA ALA A 89 8.99 22.72 0.52
C ALA A 89 8.09 23.95 0.72
N ASP A 90 6.87 23.91 0.19
CA ASP A 90 5.91 25.00 0.28
C ASP A 90 4.54 24.53 0.81
N ARG A 91 3.75 25.51 1.28
CA ARG A 91 2.44 25.26 1.92
C ARG A 91 1.38 24.76 0.93
N ALA A 92 1.39 25.23 -0.32
CA ALA A 92 0.37 24.84 -1.29
C ALA A 92 0.52 23.36 -1.65
N THR A 93 1.76 22.93 -1.89
CA THR A 93 2.10 21.51 -2.09
C THR A 93 1.74 20.68 -0.87
N ALA A 94 2.08 21.13 0.34
CA ALA A 94 1.71 20.42 1.56
C ALA A 94 0.19 20.19 1.69
N VAL A 95 -0.61 21.23 1.44
CA VAL A 95 -2.08 21.13 1.46
C VAL A 95 -2.60 20.16 0.41
N ALA A 96 -2.06 20.20 -0.81
CA ALA A 96 -2.47 19.30 -1.89
C ALA A 96 -2.13 17.83 -1.58
N MET A 97 -0.92 17.57 -1.07
CA MET A 97 -0.47 16.22 -0.71
C MET A 97 -1.23 15.66 0.49
N ASP A 98 -1.53 16.50 1.49
CA ASP A 98 -2.38 16.10 2.62
C ASP A 98 -3.82 15.79 2.20
N ALA A 99 -4.38 16.56 1.27
CA ALA A 99 -5.71 16.28 0.71
C ALA A 99 -5.73 14.95 -0.05
N LEU A 100 -4.70 14.68 -0.86
CA LEU A 100 -4.53 13.40 -1.55
C LEU A 100 -4.44 12.23 -0.56
N LEU A 101 -3.57 12.34 0.45
CA LEU A 101 -3.40 11.31 1.47
C LEU A 101 -4.70 11.04 2.23
N ARG A 102 -5.45 12.09 2.61
CA ARG A 102 -6.74 11.93 3.29
C ARG A 102 -7.75 11.20 2.41
N ARG A 103 -7.87 11.59 1.13
CA ARG A 103 -8.75 10.92 0.17
C ARG A 103 -8.41 9.44 0.04
N CYS A 104 -7.12 9.11 -0.12
CA CYS A 104 -6.68 7.72 -0.23
C CYS A 104 -6.93 6.93 1.07
N ALA A 105 -6.68 7.52 2.24
CA ALA A 105 -6.95 6.88 3.54
C ALA A 105 -8.45 6.65 3.78
N GLU A 106 -9.31 7.57 3.32
CA GLU A 106 -10.77 7.39 3.36
C GLU A 106 -11.21 6.26 2.43
N GLN A 107 -10.69 6.21 1.20
CA GLN A 107 -10.97 5.14 0.24
C GLN A 107 -10.45 3.78 0.71
N ALA A 108 -9.32 3.74 1.43
CA ALA A 108 -8.75 2.52 1.97
C ALA A 108 -9.65 1.83 3.00
N ARG A 109 -10.63 2.54 3.59
CA ARG A 109 -11.64 1.94 4.49
C ARG A 109 -12.69 1.13 3.75
N SER A 110 -12.80 1.26 2.43
CA SER A 110 -13.71 0.49 1.59
C SER A 110 -13.06 0.22 0.24
N PRO A 111 -11.93 -0.52 0.22
CA PRO A 111 -11.12 -0.67 -0.98
C PRO A 111 -11.82 -1.64 -1.93
N ALA A 112 -11.57 -1.53 -3.24
CA ALA A 112 -12.09 -2.48 -4.22
C ALA A 112 -11.43 -3.88 -4.10
N PHE A 113 -10.19 -3.92 -3.63
CA PHE A 113 -9.44 -5.15 -3.42
C PHE A 113 -8.45 -5.00 -2.25
N VAL A 114 -7.99 -6.13 -1.73
CA VAL A 114 -6.91 -6.24 -0.75
C VAL A 114 -5.76 -7.06 -1.33
N CYS A 115 -4.57 -6.87 -0.77
CA CYS A 115 -3.39 -7.62 -1.16
C CYS A 115 -2.78 -8.32 0.06
N LEU A 116 -2.55 -9.62 -0.06
CA LEU A 116 -1.72 -10.39 0.85
C LEU A 116 -0.29 -10.44 0.31
N THR A 117 0.68 -10.17 1.17
CA THR A 117 2.11 -10.25 0.86
C THR A 117 2.76 -11.38 1.67
N THR A 118 3.87 -11.91 1.16
CA THR A 118 4.73 -12.85 1.89
C THR A 118 5.94 -12.10 2.42
N GLY A 119 5.88 -11.64 3.67
CA GLY A 119 6.96 -10.91 4.32
C GLY A 119 6.80 -9.39 4.31
N ALA A 120 7.85 -8.69 4.71
CA ALA A 120 7.96 -7.22 4.66
C ALA A 120 8.16 -6.63 3.23
N VAL A 121 8.07 -7.44 2.18
CA VAL A 121 8.19 -7.01 0.78
C VAL A 121 6.84 -6.56 0.22
N VAL A 122 6.86 -5.57 -0.67
CA VAL A 122 5.66 -5.02 -1.35
C VAL A 122 5.21 -5.85 -2.55
N ASP A 123 5.85 -7.00 -2.78
CA ASP A 123 5.47 -7.93 -3.83
C ASP A 123 4.16 -8.64 -3.44
N SER A 124 3.16 -8.52 -4.31
CA SER A 124 1.87 -9.15 -4.10
C SER A 124 1.99 -10.66 -4.22
N ALA A 125 1.64 -11.38 -3.16
CA ALA A 125 1.47 -12.82 -3.22
C ALA A 125 0.06 -13.18 -3.71
N ILE A 126 -0.96 -12.47 -3.22
CA ILE A 126 -2.37 -12.69 -3.60
C ILE A 126 -3.10 -11.35 -3.64
N ARG A 127 -3.84 -11.09 -4.73
CA ARG A 127 -4.83 -10.01 -4.84
C ARG A 127 -6.23 -10.60 -4.71
N MET A 128 -7.08 -9.97 -3.90
CA MET A 128 -8.46 -10.40 -3.70
C MET A 128 -9.42 -9.22 -3.80
N ASP A 129 -10.45 -9.35 -4.63
CA ASP A 129 -11.53 -8.37 -4.66
C ASP A 129 -12.37 -8.46 -3.38
N THR A 130 -12.92 -7.32 -2.95
CA THR A 130 -13.71 -7.23 -1.72
C THR A 130 -15.20 -7.20 -2.02
N ASP A 131 -15.97 -7.90 -1.20
CA ASP A 131 -17.42 -7.73 -1.12
C ASP A 131 -17.79 -6.67 -0.05
N GLU A 132 -19.09 -6.39 0.10
CA GLU A 132 -19.59 -5.39 1.06
C GLU A 132 -19.28 -5.76 2.52
N ALA A 133 -19.35 -7.05 2.88
CA ALA A 133 -19.07 -7.51 4.23
C ALA A 133 -17.58 -7.33 4.57
N MET A 134 -16.69 -7.66 3.64
CA MET A 134 -15.26 -7.47 3.76
C MET A 134 -14.88 -6.00 3.82
N ARG A 135 -15.45 -5.14 2.97
CA ARG A 135 -15.23 -3.68 3.01
C ARG A 135 -15.59 -3.10 4.37
N ARG A 136 -16.73 -3.48 4.95
CA ARG A 136 -17.13 -3.04 6.29
C ARG A 136 -16.13 -3.45 7.37
N ARG A 137 -15.68 -4.72 7.38
CA ARG A 137 -14.66 -5.21 8.33
C ARG A 137 -13.33 -4.46 8.17
N ILE A 138 -12.90 -4.20 6.94
CA ILE A 138 -11.68 -3.42 6.66
C ILE A 138 -11.82 -2.00 7.20
N GLY A 139 -12.96 -1.36 6.93
CA GLY A 139 -13.25 -0.03 7.42
C GLY A 139 -13.23 0.07 8.94
N GLU A 140 -13.80 -0.90 9.64
CA GLU A 140 -13.76 -1.00 11.11
C GLU A 140 -12.33 -1.16 11.63
N ALA A 141 -11.54 -2.04 11.01
CA ALA A 141 -10.16 -2.30 11.41
C ALA A 141 -9.28 -1.06 11.25
N LEU A 142 -9.31 -0.41 10.08
CA LEU A 142 -8.53 0.82 9.83
C LEU A 142 -9.01 1.99 10.69
N SER A 143 -10.31 2.11 10.94
CA SER A 143 -10.84 3.18 11.80
C SER A 143 -10.46 3.01 13.28
N SER A 144 -10.12 1.79 13.70
CA SER A 144 -9.67 1.53 15.08
C SER A 144 -8.27 2.09 15.37
N GLY A 145 -7.48 2.40 14.33
CA GLY A 145 -6.09 2.83 14.44
C GLY A 145 -5.13 1.74 14.93
N ARG A 146 -5.60 0.49 15.10
CA ARG A 146 -4.79 -0.66 15.52
C ARG A 146 -4.67 -1.66 14.40
N ILE A 147 -3.44 -2.15 14.19
CA ILE A 147 -3.17 -3.25 13.27
C ILE A 147 -3.70 -4.54 13.90
N SER A 148 -4.59 -5.21 13.19
CA SER A 148 -5.18 -6.47 13.66
C SER A 148 -4.20 -7.64 13.51
N ASP A 149 -4.41 -8.71 14.27
CA ASP A 149 -3.70 -9.96 14.05
C ASP A 149 -4.29 -10.66 12.82
N LEU A 150 -3.45 -11.13 11.89
CA LEU A 150 -3.92 -11.82 10.69
C LEU A 150 -4.74 -13.09 11.00
N ARG A 151 -4.59 -13.68 12.19
CA ARG A 151 -5.39 -14.82 12.64
C ARG A 151 -6.89 -14.51 12.68
N ASP A 152 -7.26 -13.26 12.90
CA ASP A 152 -8.64 -12.77 12.92
C ASP A 152 -9.22 -12.60 11.49
N TRP A 153 -8.39 -12.82 10.47
CA TRP A 153 -8.68 -12.66 9.04
C TRP A 153 -8.50 -13.96 8.25
N ARG A 154 -8.38 -15.11 8.92
CA ARG A 154 -8.10 -16.40 8.27
C ARG A 154 -9.16 -16.82 7.25
N ASP A 155 -10.42 -16.47 7.49
CA ASP A 155 -11.52 -16.71 6.57
C ASP A 155 -11.37 -15.92 5.26
N VAL A 156 -10.68 -14.78 5.32
CA VAL A 156 -10.32 -13.96 4.16
C VAL A 156 -9.07 -14.53 3.47
N VAL A 157 -7.99 -14.80 4.21
CA VAL A 157 -6.70 -15.20 3.60
C VAL A 157 -6.58 -16.69 3.28
N SER A 158 -7.55 -17.51 3.65
CA SER A 158 -7.60 -18.95 3.37
C SER A 158 -9.05 -19.45 3.33
N PRO A 159 -9.82 -19.14 2.27
CA PRO A 159 -11.21 -19.54 2.17
C PRO A 159 -11.33 -21.08 2.19
N PRO A 160 -12.38 -21.63 2.82
CA PRO A 160 -12.60 -23.07 2.86
C PRO A 160 -12.69 -23.65 1.44
N GLY A 161 -11.78 -24.56 1.10
CA GLY A 161 -11.68 -25.20 -0.22
C GLY A 161 -10.33 -25.07 -0.94
N ALA A 162 -9.41 -24.25 -0.42
CA ALA A 162 -8.07 -24.03 -1.02
C ALA A 162 -6.97 -25.02 -0.53
N ARG A 163 -7.33 -26.24 -0.13
CA ARG A 163 -6.37 -27.30 0.27
C ARG A 163 -6.46 -28.49 -0.66
#